data_AF-X0WLV8-F1
#
_entry.id   AF-X0WLV8-F1
#
_cell.length_a   1.000
_cell.length_b   1.000
_cell.length_c   1.000
_cell.angle_alpha   90.00
_cell.angle_beta   90.00
_cell.angle_gamma   90.00
#
_symmetry.space_group_name_H-M   'P 1'
#
loop_
_entity.id
_entity.type
_entity.pdbx_description
1 polymer ?
#
loop_
_entity_poly.entity_id
_entity_poly.type
_entity_poly.pdbx_seq_one_letter_code
_entity_poly.pdbx_strand_id
1 'polypeptide(L)' 'MGNRCFDDTVDTNIMGLVKGTERYVFVFTDSRRTDVLRTLGRFADNAELSFTWYDAAVLSQRIRDERLD' A
#
# COMPACT_ATOMS: atom_id res chain seq x y z
N MET A 1 25.24 18.10 28.75
CA MET A 1 25.37 17.88 27.30
C MET A 1 24.29 16.89 26.91
N GLY A 2 23.34 17.32 26.09
CA GLY A 2 22.06 16.62 25.89
C GLY A 2 22.19 15.36 25.05
N ASN A 3 21.67 14.26 25.57
CA ASN A 3 21.52 13.01 24.85
C ASN A 3 20.35 13.17 23.88
N ARG A 4 20.61 13.32 22.58
CA ARG A 4 19.59 13.15 21.55
C ARG A 4 19.73 11.76 20.96
N CYS A 5 19.02 10.81 21.56
CA CYS A 5 18.54 9.64 20.82
C CYS A 5 17.23 10.10 20.16
N PHE A 6 17.22 10.28 18.84
CA PHE A 6 15.97 10.35 18.09
C PHE A 6 15.80 9.00 17.40
N ASP A 7 14.68 8.39 17.74
CA ASP A 7 14.11 7.20 17.12
C ASP A 7 13.56 7.63 15.75
N ASP A 8 14.29 7.31 14.67
CA ASP A 8 13.83 7.56 13.28
C ASP A 8 13.14 6.30 12.71
N THR A 9 12.28 5.63 13.49
CA THR A 9 11.49 4.52 12.94
C THR A 9 10.41 5.08 12.03
N VAL A 10 10.56 4.85 10.73
CA VAL A 10 9.57 5.20 9.74
C VAL A 10 8.41 4.20 9.82
N ASP A 11 7.24 4.68 10.24
CA ASP A 11 6.01 3.88 10.25
C ASP A 11 5.69 3.40 8.83
N THR A 12 5.71 2.07 8.69
CA THR A 12 5.59 1.37 7.40
C THR A 12 4.36 0.47 7.43
N ASN A 13 3.48 0.68 6.46
CA ASN A 13 2.32 -0.14 6.21
C ASN A 13 2.64 -1.18 5.13
N ILE A 14 2.12 -2.39 5.31
CA ILE A 14 2.30 -3.51 4.39
C ILE A 14 0.93 -4.10 4.07
N MET A 15 0.60 -4.19 2.78
CA MET A 15 -0.65 -4.76 2.30
C MET A 15 -0.39 -5.89 1.31
N GLY A 16 -1.04 -7.03 1.54
CA GLY A 16 -0.91 -8.24 0.72
C GLY A 16 -2.23 -8.65 0.05
N LEU A 17 -2.14 -9.08 -1.21
CA LEU A 17 -3.23 -9.72 -1.96
C LEU A 17 -2.70 -10.96 -2.69
N VAL A 18 -3.43 -12.08 -2.60
CA VAL A 18 -3.11 -13.34 -3.30
C VAL A 18 -4.19 -13.63 -4.33
N LYS A 19 -3.78 -13.87 -5.58
CA LYS A 19 -4.67 -14.20 -6.71
C LYS A 19 -4.10 -15.42 -7.44
N GLY A 20 -4.61 -16.61 -7.11
CA GLY A 20 -4.05 -17.86 -7.62
C GLY A 20 -2.58 -18.02 -7.23
N THR A 21 -1.67 -18.04 -8.21
CA THR A 21 -0.22 -18.12 -8.00
C THR A 21 0.44 -16.75 -7.81
N GLU A 22 -0.26 -15.66 -8.12
CA GLU A 22 0.27 -14.29 -8.06
C GLU A 22 0.11 -13.70 -6.65
N ARG A 23 1.12 -12.93 -6.25
CA ARG A 23 1.21 -12.27 -4.95
C ARG A 23 1.56 -10.81 -5.15
N TYR A 24 0.69 -9.94 -4.67
CA TYR A 24 0.84 -8.50 -4.73
C TYR A 24 1.13 -7.99 -3.33
N VAL A 25 2.31 -7.38 -3.15
CA VAL A 25 2.74 -6.81 -1.87
C VAL A 25 3.01 -5.32 -2.07
N PHE A 26 2.28 -4.49 -1.35
CA PHE A 26 2.44 -3.04 -1.35
C PHE A 26 3.02 -2.63 0.00
N VAL A 27 4.23 -2.09 -0.02
CA VAL A 27 4.91 -1.55 1.16
C VAL A 27 5.00 -0.05 0.99
N PHE A 28 4.50 0.71 1.97
CA PHE A 28 4.45 2.16 1.88
C PHE A 28 4.41 2.82 3.25
N THR A 29 4.79 4.08 3.28
CA THR A 29 4.64 4.95 4.45
C THR A 29 3.39 5.81 4.28
N ASP A 30 2.89 6.38 5.36
CA ASP A 30 1.70 7.25 5.31
C ASP A 30 1.86 8.46 4.38
N SER A 31 3.07 9.02 4.33
CA SER A 31 3.43 10.12 3.42
C SER A 31 3.36 9.73 1.93
N ARG A 32 3.32 8.44 1.60
CA ARG A 32 3.37 7.90 0.24
C ARG A 32 2.10 7.14 -0.18
N ARG A 33 0.99 7.25 0.57
CA ARG A 33 -0.30 6.63 0.23
C ARG A 33 -0.76 6.94 -1.20
N THR A 34 -0.58 8.19 -1.66
CA THR A 34 -0.97 8.61 -3.02
C THR A 34 -0.20 7.88 -4.13
N ASP A 35 1.08 7.55 -3.91
CA ASP A 35 1.89 6.80 -4.88
C ASP A 35 1.37 5.37 -5.04
N VAL A 36 0.93 4.76 -3.93
CA VAL A 36 0.34 3.42 -3.93
C VAL A 36 -0.99 3.43 -4.66
N LEU A 37 -1.88 4.38 -4.38
CA LEU A 37 -3.17 4.50 -5.07
C LEU A 37 -3.01 4.59 -6.60
N ARG A 38 -2.02 5.35 -7.08
CA ARG A 38 -1.68 5.41 -8.51
C ARG A 38 -1.16 4.07 -9.04
N THR A 39 -0.38 3.36 -8.24
CA THR A 39 0.13 2.03 -8.60
C THR A 39 -1.00 1.01 -8.72
N LEU A 40 -1.98 1.03 -7.80
CA LEU A 40 -3.17 0.17 -7.88
C LEU A 40 -3.92 0.39 -9.20
N GLY A 41 -4.11 1.64 -9.61
CA GLY A 41 -4.72 1.97 -10.90
C GLY A 41 -3.94 1.41 -12.09
N ARG A 42 -2.61 1.57 -12.10
CA ARG A 42 -1.75 1.00 -13.17
C ARG A 42 -1.80 -0.53 -13.22
N PHE A 43 -1.88 -1.20 -12.07
CA PHE A 43 -1.97 -2.66 -12.03
C PHE A 43 -3.32 -3.15 -12.55
N ALA A 44 -4.41 -2.44 -12.25
CA ALA A 44 -5.74 -2.77 -12.74
C ALA A 44 -5.94 -2.55 -14.25
N ASP A 45 -5.18 -1.63 -14.84
CA ASP A 45 -5.18 -1.36 -16.28
C ASP A 45 -4.32 -2.37 -17.07
N ASN A 46 -3.42 -3.09 -16.40
CA ASN A 46 -2.56 -4.08 -17.03
C ASN A 46 -3.27 -5.44 -17.15
N ALA A 47 -3.74 -5.78 -18.36
CA ALA A 47 -4.42 -7.03 -18.66
C ALA A 47 -3.54 -8.30 -18.53
N GLU A 48 -2.21 -8.17 -18.40
CA GLU A 48 -1.32 -9.32 -18.15
C GLU A 48 -1.31 -9.75 -16.68
N LEU A 49 -1.86 -8.94 -15.77
CA LEU A 49 -1.96 -9.22 -14.35
C LEU A 49 -3.34 -9.79 -14.01
N SER A 50 -3.42 -10.70 -13.03
CA SER A 50 -4.71 -11.09 -12.44
C SER A 50 -5.31 -10.03 -11.51
N PHE A 51 -4.69 -8.84 -11.44
CA PHE A 51 -5.09 -7.72 -10.62
C PHE A 51 -6.17 -6.88 -11.32
N THR A 52 -7.34 -6.76 -10.70
CA THR A 52 -8.52 -6.13 -11.33
C THR A 52 -8.83 -4.75 -10.74
N TRP A 53 -9.66 -3.97 -11.45
CA TRP A 53 -10.21 -2.71 -10.93
C TRP A 53 -10.99 -2.88 -9.62
N TYR A 54 -11.60 -4.04 -9.40
CA TYR A 54 -12.25 -4.38 -8.14
C TYR A 54 -11.24 -4.50 -7.00
N ASP A 55 -10.12 -5.20 -7.24
CA ASP A 55 -9.03 -5.32 -6.26
C ASP A 55 -8.46 -3.93 -5.94
N ALA A 56 -8.22 -3.09 -6.96
CA ALA A 56 -7.77 -1.72 -6.78
C ALA A 56 -8.69 -0.90 -5.88
N ALA A 57 -10.01 -0.98 -6.11
CA ALA A 57 -11.01 -0.25 -5.33
C ALA A 57 -11.03 -0.70 -3.86
N VAL A 58 -11.02 -2.01 -3.60
CA VAL A 58 -11.02 -2.58 -2.24
C VAL A 58 -9.74 -2.19 -1.49
N LEU A 59 -8.57 -2.33 -2.11
CA LEU A 59 -7.30 -1.97 -1.48
C LEU A 59 -7.20 -0.44 -1.29
N SER A 60 -7.68 0.35 -2.23
CA SER A 60 -7.73 1.82 -2.10
C SER A 60 -8.57 2.28 -0.92
N GLN A 61 -9.68 1.60 -0.65
CA GLN A 61 -10.51 1.90 0.52
C GLN A 61 -9.75 1.63 1.83
N ARG A 62 -9.10 0.48 1.93
CA ARG A 62 -8.30 0.11 3.11
C ARG A 62 -7.16 1.09 3.40
N ILE A 63 -6.42 1.52 2.37
CA ILE A 63 -5.33 2.51 2.50
C ILE A 63 -5.84 3.87 3.00
N ARG A 64 -7.09 4.23 2.66
CA ARG A 64 -7.73 5.46 3.15
C ARG A 64 -8.22 5.32 4.59
N ASP A 65 -8.69 4.12 4.97
CA ASP A 65 -9.29 3.83 6.27
C ASP A 65 -8.28 3.46 7.37
N GLU A 66 -7.00 3.26 7.02
CA GLU A 66 -5.85 3.00 7.91
C GLU A 66 -5.51 4.21 8.85
N ARG A 67 -6.53 4.97 9.27
CA ARG A 67 -6.46 6.10 10.20
C ARG A 67 -7.70 6.13 11.12
N LEU A 68 -8.21 4.96 11.49
CA LEU A 68 -9.29 4.80 12.47
C LEU A 68 -8.81 3.89 13.61
N ASP A 69 -7.83 4.35 14.37
CA ASP A 69 -7.51 3.86 15.71
C ASP A 69 -7.38 5.07 16.65
#